data_AF-A0A382UKV9-F1
#
_entry.id   AF-A0A382UKV9-F1
#
_cell.length_a   1.000
_cell.length_b   1.000
_cell.length_c   1.000
_cell.angle_alpha   90.00
_cell.angle_beta   90.00
_cell.angle_gamma   90.00
#
_symmetry.space_group_name_H-M   'P 1'
#
loop_
_entity.id
_entity.type
_entity.pdbx_description
1 polymer ?
#
loop_
_entity_poly.entity_id
_entity_poly.type
_entity_poly.pdbx_seq_one_letter_code
_entity_poly.pdbx_strand_id
1 'polypeptide(L)'
;MVANATGVSQAVAVSSGTSGLHAALVAVGVGRDDLVVLPSFTFIASANAIAYCGASPWLFDVTEESWTLDPALLTKHFETETYQKNGRLIHKETGRRV
;
A
#
# COMPACT_ATOMS: atom_id res chain seq x y z
N MET A 1 -1.80 -10.22 -24.72
CA MET A 1 -3.00 -10.83 -24.08
C MET A 1 -3.33 -10.16 -22.76
N VAL A 2 -2.47 -10.21 -21.72
CA VAL A 2 -2.78 -9.62 -20.40
C VAL A 2 -3.01 -8.11 -20.44
N ALA A 3 -2.08 -7.31 -20.98
CA ALA A 3 -2.23 -5.85 -21.05
C ALA A 3 -3.54 -5.42 -21.75
N ASN A 4 -3.87 -6.09 -22.86
CA ASN A 4 -5.11 -5.86 -23.60
C ASN A 4 -6.36 -6.27 -22.78
N ALA A 5 -6.30 -7.39 -22.06
CA ALA A 5 -7.43 -7.88 -21.26
C ALA A 5 -7.73 -6.99 -20.05
N THR A 6 -6.72 -6.30 -19.49
CA THR A 6 -6.89 -5.39 -18.35
C THR A 6 -7.03 -3.92 -18.76
N GLY A 7 -7.02 -3.60 -20.05
CA GLY A 7 -7.15 -2.22 -20.55
C GLY A 7 -5.97 -1.30 -20.23
N VAL A 8 -4.78 -1.86 -19.95
CA VAL A 8 -3.57 -1.08 -19.62
C VAL A 8 -2.60 -1.07 -20.81
N SER A 9 -1.73 -0.06 -20.88
CA SER A 9 -0.73 0.05 -21.96
C SER A 9 0.37 -1.01 -21.88
N GLN A 10 0.73 -1.46 -20.67
CA GLN A 10 1.84 -2.37 -20.42
C GLN A 10 1.51 -3.36 -19.30
N ALA A 11 2.00 -4.60 -19.43
CA ALA A 11 1.93 -5.62 -18.40
C ALA A 11 3.29 -6.33 -18.31
N VAL A 12 3.72 -6.66 -17.09
CA VAL A 12 5.00 -7.33 -16.81
C VAL A 12 4.74 -8.68 -16.18
N ALA A 13 5.31 -9.73 -16.77
CA ALA A 13 5.26 -11.07 -16.19
C ALA A 13 6.28 -11.20 -15.05
N VAL A 14 5.86 -11.81 -13.94
CA VAL A 14 6.66 -12.01 -12.73
C VAL A 14 6.51 -13.43 -12.21
N SER A 15 7.39 -13.88 -11.32
CA SER A 15 7.42 -15.26 -10.82
C SER A 15 6.28 -15.62 -9.86
N SER A 16 5.66 -14.63 -9.22
CA SER A 16 4.53 -14.80 -8.29
C SER A 16 3.80 -13.47 -8.02
N GLY A 17 2.58 -13.54 -7.46
CA GLY A 17 1.85 -12.35 -7.00
C GLY A 17 2.63 -11.51 -5.99
N THR A 18 3.32 -12.15 -5.03
CA THR A 18 4.19 -11.46 -4.07
C THR A 18 5.32 -10.71 -4.76
N SER A 19 5.98 -11.32 -5.75
CA SER A 19 7.03 -10.63 -6.53
C SER A 19 6.48 -9.46 -7.35
N GLY A 20 5.23 -9.57 -7.82
CA GLY A 20 4.53 -8.49 -8.52
C GLY A 20 4.26 -7.30 -7.60
N LEU A 21 3.71 -7.54 -6.41
CA LEU A 21 3.49 -6.49 -5.41
C LEU A 21 4.81 -5.83 -4.99
N HIS A 22 5.86 -6.62 -4.73
CA HIS A 22 7.16 -6.09 -4.39
C HIS A 22 7.75 -5.22 -5.51
N ALA A 23 7.74 -5.70 -6.76
CA ALA A 23 8.22 -4.94 -7.90
C ALA A 23 7.43 -3.64 -8.11
N ALA A 24 6.11 -3.67 -7.94
CA ALA A 24 5.26 -2.49 -8.05
C ALA A 24 5.58 -1.43 -6.97
N LEU A 25 5.75 -1.85 -5.71
CA LEU A 25 6.10 -0.96 -4.61
C LEU A 25 7.47 -0.28 -4.84
N VAL A 26 8.48 -1.06 -5.25
CA VAL A 26 9.80 -0.51 -5.60
C VAL A 26 9.71 0.48 -6.76
N ALA A 27 8.91 0.15 -7.79
CA ALA A 27 8.75 1.02 -8.97
C ALA A 27 8.11 2.38 -8.65
N VAL A 28 7.19 2.44 -7.68
CA VAL A 28 6.59 3.71 -7.22
C VAL A 28 7.40 4.40 -6.12
N GLY A 29 8.59 3.86 -5.80
CA GLY A 29 9.55 4.48 -4.89
C GLY A 29 9.28 4.27 -3.41
N VAL A 30 8.53 3.22 -3.03
CA VAL A 30 8.45 2.77 -1.64
C VAL A 30 9.81 2.23 -1.21
N GLY A 31 10.24 2.59 -0.01
CA GLY A 31 11.53 2.20 0.52
C GLY A 31 11.56 2.15 2.03
N ARG A 32 12.78 2.08 2.56
CA ARG A 32 13.03 1.96 4.00
C ARG A 32 12.34 3.10 4.76
N ASP A 33 11.73 2.73 5.88
CA ASP A 33 11.03 3.63 6.81
C ASP A 33 9.73 4.28 6.29
N ASP A 34 9.24 3.93 5.11
CA ASP A 34 7.87 4.30 4.73
C ASP A 34 6.83 3.52 5.54
N LEU A 35 5.65 4.11 5.68
CA LEU A 35 4.42 3.45 6.09
C LEU A 35 3.58 3.17 4.85
N VAL A 36 3.08 1.95 4.69
CA VAL A 36 2.24 1.59 3.54
C VAL A 36 0.90 1.07 4.03
N VAL A 37 -0.17 1.72 3.58
CA VAL A 37 -1.55 1.37 3.91
C VAL A 37 -1.92 0.00 3.35
N LEU A 38 -2.56 -0.83 4.17
CA LEU A 38 -3.17 -2.09 3.77
C LEU A 38 -4.28 -2.49 4.77
N PRO A 39 -5.30 -3.27 4.33
CA PRO A 39 -6.22 -3.88 5.27
C PRO A 39 -5.52 -4.98 6.08
N SER A 40 -5.89 -5.12 7.36
CA SER A 40 -5.44 -6.20 8.24
C SER A 40 -5.98 -7.56 7.79
N PHE A 41 -7.17 -7.57 7.19
CA PHE A 41 -7.81 -8.75 6.61
C PHE A 41 -7.37 -8.95 5.15
N THR A 42 -6.23 -9.59 4.94
CA THR A 42 -5.69 -9.94 3.62
C THR A 42 -4.74 -11.14 3.69
N PHE A 43 -4.35 -11.70 2.54
CA PHE A 43 -3.29 -12.70 2.52
C PHE A 43 -1.92 -12.06 2.81
N ILE A 44 -1.06 -12.77 3.56
CA ILE A 44 0.21 -12.24 4.10
C ILE A 44 1.18 -11.70 3.02
N ALA A 45 1.03 -12.11 1.76
CA ALA A 45 1.83 -11.61 0.65
C ALA A 45 1.84 -10.07 0.56
N SER A 46 0.73 -9.41 0.89
CA SER A 46 0.61 -7.94 0.90
C SER A 46 1.59 -7.30 1.89
N ALA A 47 1.58 -7.76 3.15
CA ALA A 47 2.49 -7.27 4.19
C ALA A 47 3.95 -7.65 3.92
N ASN A 48 4.19 -8.86 3.40
CA ASN A 48 5.55 -9.31 3.06
C ASN A 48 6.16 -8.45 1.94
N ALA A 49 5.40 -8.10 0.90
CA ALA A 49 5.89 -7.24 -0.18
C ALA A 49 6.32 -5.86 0.34
N ILE A 50 5.57 -5.28 1.29
CA ILE A 50 5.93 -4.04 1.98
C ILE A 50 7.23 -4.22 2.78
N ALA A 51 7.31 -5.28 3.59
CA ALA A 51 8.48 -5.57 4.41
C ALA A 51 9.76 -5.80 3.57
N TYR A 52 9.64 -6.41 2.39
CA TYR A 52 10.77 -6.60 1.46
C TYR A 52 11.35 -5.27 0.94
N CYS A 53 10.56 -4.20 0.90
CA CYS A 53 11.03 -2.85 0.58
C CYS A 53 11.78 -2.18 1.75
N GLY A 54 11.78 -2.79 2.95
CA GLY A 54 12.21 -2.16 4.20
C GLY A 54 11.18 -1.17 4.78
N ALA A 55 9.98 -1.11 4.21
CA ALA A 55 8.85 -0.31 4.68
C ALA A 55 8.08 -1.05 5.79
N SER A 56 7.12 -0.37 6.40
CA SER A 56 6.28 -0.92 7.46
C SER A 56 4.80 -0.89 7.08
N PRO A 57 4.05 -1.99 7.26
CA PRO A 57 2.61 -2.00 7.08
C PRO A 57 1.90 -1.04 8.07
N TRP A 58 1.02 -0.17 7.58
CA TRP A 58 0.08 0.61 8.39
C TRP A 58 -1.32 0.00 8.22
N LEU A 59 -1.74 -0.78 9.22
CA LEU A 59 -2.89 -1.67 9.13
C LEU A 59 -4.20 -0.94 9.40
N PHE A 60 -5.20 -1.21 8.57
CA PHE A 60 -6.56 -0.67 8.68
C PHE A 60 -7.59 -1.79 8.65
N ASP A 61 -8.78 -1.52 9.18
CA ASP A 61 -9.87 -2.48 9.16
C ASP A 61 -10.59 -2.53 7.80
N VAL A 62 -11.48 -3.52 7.67
CA VAL A 62 -12.36 -3.72 6.50
C VAL A 62 -13.81 -3.43 6.84
N THR A 63 -14.64 -3.20 5.83
CA THR A 63 -16.10 -3.14 6.03
C THR A 63 -16.73 -4.53 5.98
N GLU A 64 -17.83 -4.73 6.70
CA GLU A 64 -18.54 -6.02 6.74
C GLU A 64 -19.24 -6.35 5.42
N GLU A 65 -19.55 -5.35 4.60
CA GLU A 65 -20.28 -5.51 3.34
C GLU A 65 -19.37 -6.03 2.22
N SER A 66 -18.15 -5.50 2.10
CA SER A 66 -17.24 -5.82 1.00
C SER A 66 -16.02 -6.62 1.41
N TRP A 67 -15.69 -6.63 2.71
CA TRP A 67 -14.48 -7.24 3.27
C TRP A 67 -13.20 -6.61 2.68
N THR A 68 -13.33 -5.37 2.20
CA THR A 68 -12.23 -4.54 1.70
C THR A 68 -11.95 -3.41 2.67
N LEU A 69 -10.76 -2.80 2.54
CA LEU A 69 -10.32 -1.63 3.30
C LEU A 69 -11.45 -0.60 3.49
N ASP A 70 -11.71 -0.20 4.73
CA ASP A 70 -12.71 0.82 5.06
C ASP A 70 -12.21 2.22 4.64
N PRO A 71 -12.81 2.86 3.62
CA PRO A 71 -12.37 4.16 3.15
C PRO A 71 -12.70 5.29 4.13
N ALA A 72 -13.76 5.17 4.93
CA ALA A 72 -14.14 6.17 5.93
C ALA A 72 -13.15 6.15 7.10
N LEU A 73 -12.77 4.95 7.55
CA LEU A 73 -11.72 4.76 8.54
C LEU A 73 -10.38 5.33 8.04
N LEU A 74 -9.99 5.02 6.81
CA LEU A 74 -8.76 5.52 6.20
C LEU A 74 -8.73 7.05 6.14
N THR A 75 -9.82 7.65 5.65
CA THR A 75 -9.95 9.12 5.52
C THR A 75 -9.80 9.78 6.88
N LYS A 76 -10.48 9.25 7.91
CA LYS A 76 -10.38 9.77 9.28
C LYS A 76 -8.93 9.77 9.78
N HIS A 77 -8.19 8.68 9.61
CA HIS A 77 -6.80 8.61 10.05
C HIS A 77 -5.88 9.53 9.24
N PHE A 78 -6.11 9.70 7.95
CA PHE A 78 -5.34 10.66 7.16
C PHE A 78 -5.55 12.09 7.71
N GLU A 79 -6.77 12.48 8.04
CA GLU A 79 -7.06 13.79 8.62
C GLU A 79 -6.47 13.96 10.05
N THR A 80 -6.63 12.94 10.90
CA THR A 80 -6.27 13.05 12.32
C THR A 80 -4.80 12.74 12.60
N GLU A 81 -4.16 11.87 11.82
CA GLU A 81 -2.83 11.32 12.12
C GLU A 81 -1.77 11.67 11.09
N THR A 82 -2.12 12.38 10.01
CA THR A 82 -1.13 12.79 9.01
C THR A 82 -1.17 14.28 8.71
N TYR A 83 -0.13 14.78 8.03
CA TYR A 83 -0.07 16.14 7.50
C TYR A 83 0.76 16.16 6.20
N GLN A 84 0.56 17.19 5.38
CA GLN A 84 1.30 17.36 4.13
C GLN A 84 2.58 18.16 4.34
N LYS A 85 3.71 17.67 3.82
CA LYS A 85 5.00 18.38 3.81
C LYS A 85 5.74 18.12 2.51
N ASN A 86 6.07 19.17 1.76
CA ASN A 86 6.79 19.07 0.48
C ASN A 86 6.11 18.11 -0.53
N GLY A 87 4.77 18.11 -0.58
CA GLY A 87 4.00 17.23 -1.46
C GLY A 87 3.96 15.76 -1.03
N ARG A 88 4.32 15.44 0.21
CA ARG A 88 4.28 14.09 0.78
C ARG A 88 3.37 14.06 2.00
N LEU A 89 2.62 12.98 2.15
CA LEU A 89 1.85 12.69 3.34
C LEU A 89 2.79 12.14 4.41
N ILE A 90 2.79 12.74 5.60
CA ILE A 90 3.67 12.38 6.70
C ILE A 90 2.82 12.01 7.91
N HIS A 91 3.09 10.85 8.51
CA HIS A 91 2.45 10.44 9.75
C HIS A 91 2.99 11.28 10.93
N LYS A 92 2.09 11.84 11.74
CA LYS A 92 2.38 12.83 12.79
C LYS A 92 3.32 12.28 13.86
N GLU A 93 3.04 11.07 14.35
CA GLU A 93 3.77 10.48 15.48
C GLU A 93 5.14 9.94 15.06
N THR A 94 5.20 9.26 13.91
CA THR A 94 6.41 8.54 13.49
C THR A 94 7.32 9.39 12.61
N GLY A 95 6.80 10.48 12.04
CA GLY A 95 7.52 11.29 11.05
C GLY A 95 7.79 10.59 9.72
N ARG A 96 7.23 9.39 9.51
CA ARG A 96 7.42 8.57 8.32
C ARG A 96 6.54 9.03 7.17
N ARG A 97 7.02 8.86 5.94
CA ARG A 97 6.20 9.05 4.74
C ARG A 97 5.16 7.93 4.67
N VAL A 98 3.93 8.31 4.38
CA VAL A 98 2.82 7.42 4.02
C VAL A 98 2.71 7.36 2.51
#